data_AF-A0A661FMQ0-F1
#
_entry.id   AF-A0A661FMQ0-F1
#
_cell.length_a   1.000
_cell.length_b   1.000
_cell.length_c   1.000
_cell.angle_alpha   90.00
_cell.angle_beta   90.00
_cell.angle_gamma   90.00
#
_symmetry.space_group_name_H-M   'P 1'
#
loop_
_entity.id
_entity.type
_entity.pdbx_description
1 polymer ?
#
loop_
_entity_poly.entity_id
_entity_poly.type
_entity_poly.pdbx_seq_one_letter_code
_entity_poly.pdbx_strand_id
1 'polypeptide(L)'
;MLLFNQKVINKSVIIVSFMLFSGCTTIKDPLGIYKITQLRVDAESIFRRQNIVVSEVMILTMDEENDTLSEAEQEMQDACMELNAYAVRVRDKTGDDLMAQQRVLNTLDACEAATSRLEVLVKSGAY
;
A
#
# COMPACT_ATOMS: atom_id res chain seq x y z
N MET A 1 -27.00 60.23 -27.25
CA MET A 1 -26.01 60.31 -26.15
C MET A 1 -25.65 58.89 -25.75
N LEU A 2 -24.57 58.37 -26.35
CA LEU A 2 -24.11 56.97 -26.30
C LEU A 2 -23.00 56.83 -25.25
N LEU A 3 -23.27 56.83 -23.94
CA LEU A 3 -22.18 56.72 -22.95
C LEU A 3 -22.61 56.11 -21.60
N PHE A 4 -23.37 55.00 -21.57
CA PHE A 4 -23.68 54.36 -20.27
C PHE A 4 -23.59 52.83 -20.21
N ASN A 5 -23.06 52.14 -21.23
CA ASN A 5 -23.11 50.66 -21.20
C ASN A 5 -21.83 49.91 -21.62
N GLN A 6 -20.69 50.59 -21.73
CA GLN A 6 -19.43 49.92 -22.11
C GLN A 6 -18.53 49.58 -20.90
N LYS A 7 -18.62 50.36 -19.81
CA LYS A 7 -17.80 50.14 -18.60
C LYS A 7 -18.27 48.97 -17.73
N VAL A 8 -19.58 48.69 -17.72
CA VAL A 8 -20.17 47.63 -16.88
C VAL A 8 -19.89 46.24 -17.47
N ILE A 9 -20.02 46.10 -18.79
CA ILE A 9 -19.73 44.86 -19.52
C ILE A 9 -18.26 44.45 -19.33
N ASN A 10 -17.33 45.42 -19.44
CA ASN A 10 -15.90 45.14 -19.29
C ASN A 10 -15.51 44.69 -17.87
N LYS A 11 -16.21 45.19 -16.82
CA LYS A 11 -15.92 44.78 -15.44
C LYS A 11 -16.53 43.41 -15.08
N SER A 12 -17.68 43.05 -15.65
CA SER A 12 -18.28 41.73 -15.44
C SER A 12 -17.53 40.60 -16.15
N VAL A 13 -16.97 40.85 -17.35
CA VAL A 13 -16.18 39.84 -18.08
C VAL A 13 -14.88 39.50 -17.34
N ILE A 14 -14.25 40.48 -16.68
CA ILE A 14 -13.01 40.27 -15.92
C ILE A 14 -13.24 39.42 -14.66
N ILE A 15 -14.39 39.58 -13.99
CA ILE A 15 -14.71 38.85 -12.76
C ILE A 15 -15.06 37.38 -13.06
N VAL A 16 -15.76 37.10 -14.17
CA VAL A 16 -16.09 35.72 -14.58
C VAL A 16 -14.85 34.98 -15.10
N SER A 17 -13.91 35.67 -15.73
CA SER A 17 -12.66 35.07 -16.20
C SER A 17 -11.70 34.68 -15.07
N PHE A 18 -11.81 35.29 -13.88
CA PHE A 18 -10.93 34.98 -12.74
C PHE A 18 -11.33 33.71 -11.97
N MET A 19 -12.59 33.25 -12.08
CA MET A 19 -13.06 32.01 -11.45
C MET A 19 -12.68 30.74 -12.23
N LEU A 20 -12.22 30.87 -13.48
CA LEU A 20 -11.79 29.72 -14.30
C LEU A 20 -10.29 29.41 -14.15
N PHE A 21 -9.55 30.18 -13.34
CA PHE A 21 -8.12 29.96 -13.06
C PHE A 21 -7.84 29.44 -11.65
N SER A 22 -8.86 28.99 -10.90
CA SER A 22 -8.63 28.22 -9.68
C SER A 22 -8.11 26.83 -10.03
N GLY A 23 -6.80 26.78 -10.25
CA GLY A 23 -5.88 25.64 -10.14
C GLY A 23 -6.36 24.31 -10.69
N CYS A 24 -5.73 23.87 -11.79
CA CYS A 24 -5.37 22.46 -11.91
C CYS A 24 -4.44 22.11 -10.74
N THR A 25 -4.97 21.88 -9.54
CA THR A 25 -4.23 21.15 -8.53
C THR A 25 -3.98 19.79 -9.15
N THR A 26 -2.72 19.52 -9.52
CA THR A 26 -2.30 18.21 -9.99
C THR A 26 -2.55 17.23 -8.86
N ILE A 27 -3.74 16.63 -8.81
CA ILE A 27 -3.98 15.50 -7.91
C ILE A 27 -3.14 14.39 -8.50
N LYS A 28 -1.94 14.21 -7.93
CA LYS A 28 -1.11 13.05 -8.20
C LYS A 28 -1.88 11.86 -7.63
N ASP A 29 -2.67 11.23 -8.49
CA ASP A 29 -3.39 9.99 -8.22
C ASP A 29 -4.66 10.11 -7.33
N PRO A 30 -5.74 10.74 -7.81
CA PRO A 30 -7.01 10.87 -7.06
C PRO A 30 -7.68 9.53 -6.74
N LEU A 31 -7.27 8.46 -7.42
CA LEU A 31 -7.89 7.13 -7.36
C LEU A 31 -6.93 6.04 -6.87
N GLY A 32 -5.67 6.38 -6.54
CA GLY A 32 -4.67 5.39 -6.11
C GLY A 32 -4.25 4.38 -7.17
N ILE A 33 -4.52 4.63 -8.46
CA ILE A 33 -4.30 3.67 -9.56
C ILE A 33 -2.81 3.34 -9.69
N TYR A 34 -1.91 4.31 -9.49
CA TYR A 34 -0.48 4.04 -9.56
C TYR A 34 -0.03 3.12 -8.42
N LYS A 35 -0.53 3.37 -7.19
CA LYS A 35 -0.27 2.49 -6.03
C LYS A 35 -0.83 1.08 -6.23
N ILE A 36 -2.02 0.95 -6.82
CA ILE A 36 -2.63 -0.35 -7.12
C ILE A 36 -1.82 -1.14 -8.16
N THR A 37 -1.21 -0.46 -9.14
CA THR A 37 -0.40 -1.14 -10.16
C THR A 37 0.92 -1.67 -9.56
N GLN A 38 1.54 -0.90 -8.66
CA GLN A 38 2.74 -1.31 -7.92
C GLN A 38 2.44 -2.38 -6.86
N LEU A 39 1.24 -2.36 -6.29
CA LEU A 39 0.79 -3.29 -5.24
C LEU A 39 1.11 -4.73 -5.59
N ARG A 40 0.83 -5.16 -6.83
CA ARG A 40 1.05 -6.57 -7.22
C ARG A 40 2.54 -6.95 -7.14
N VAL A 41 3.44 -6.07 -7.55
CA VAL A 41 4.89 -6.31 -7.53
C VAL A 41 5.40 -6.34 -6.09
N ASP A 42 4.99 -5.35 -5.28
CA ASP A 42 5.39 -5.26 -3.88
C ASP A 42 4.85 -6.43 -3.07
N ALA A 43 3.55 -6.74 -3.23
CA ALA A 43 2.89 -7.89 -2.62
C ALA A 43 3.61 -9.21 -2.94
N GLU A 44 3.96 -9.45 -4.21
CA GLU A 44 4.65 -10.67 -4.61
C GLU A 44 6.06 -10.75 -4.02
N SER A 45 6.79 -9.64 -3.98
CA SER A 45 8.12 -9.56 -3.37
C SER A 45 8.09 -9.93 -1.88
N ILE A 46 7.18 -9.31 -1.12
CA ILE A 46 7.05 -9.54 0.32
C ILE A 46 6.59 -10.98 0.58
N PHE A 47 5.62 -11.47 -0.19
CA PHE A 47 5.12 -12.84 -0.04
C PHE A 47 6.21 -13.90 -0.30
N ARG A 48 7.10 -13.68 -1.28
CA ARG A 48 8.24 -14.58 -1.51
C ARG A 48 9.20 -14.59 -0.32
N ARG A 49 9.48 -13.42 0.27
CA ARG A 49 10.34 -13.30 1.45
C ARG A 49 9.75 -14.01 2.66
N GLN A 50 8.46 -13.80 2.94
CA GLN A 50 7.73 -14.53 4.00
C GLN A 50 7.91 -16.05 3.88
N ASN A 51 7.69 -16.61 2.67
CA ASN A 51 7.81 -18.05 2.47
C ASN A 51 9.24 -18.58 2.70
N ILE A 52 10.25 -17.80 2.32
CA ILE A 52 11.66 -18.16 2.55
C ILE A 52 11.95 -18.17 4.05
N VAL A 53 11.67 -17.06 4.73
CA VAL A 53 12.04 -16.92 6.15
C VAL A 53 11.24 -17.86 7.05
N VAL A 54 9.97 -18.13 6.77
CA VAL A 54 9.17 -19.14 7.51
C VAL A 54 9.74 -20.54 7.33
N SER A 55 10.21 -20.88 6.12
CA SER A 55 10.87 -22.17 5.88
C SER A 55 12.20 -22.27 6.66
N GLU A 56 12.94 -21.17 6.78
CA GLU A 56 14.16 -21.11 7.60
C GLU A 56 13.85 -21.26 9.09
N VAL A 57 12.84 -20.56 9.61
CA VAL A 57 12.37 -20.70 11.01
C VAL A 57 12.01 -22.17 11.28
N MET A 58 11.23 -22.80 10.42
CA MET A 58 10.86 -24.21 10.55
C MET A 58 12.08 -25.13 10.67
N ILE A 59 13.14 -24.89 9.89
CA ILE A 59 14.39 -25.66 9.94
C ILE A 59 15.12 -25.41 11.26
N LEU A 60 15.20 -24.15 11.70
CA LEU A 60 15.92 -23.75 12.89
C LEU A 60 15.27 -24.25 14.19
N THR A 61 13.95 -24.43 14.19
CA THR A 61 13.18 -24.92 15.33
C THR A 61 12.83 -26.40 15.25
N MET A 62 13.50 -27.18 14.37
CA MET A 62 13.20 -28.62 14.23
C MET A 62 13.55 -29.43 15.48
N ASP A 63 14.67 -29.12 16.12
CA ASP A 63 15.20 -29.89 17.25
C ASP A 63 14.80 -29.28 18.62
N GLU A 64 14.68 -27.96 18.69
CA GLU A 64 14.29 -27.22 19.89
C GLU A 64 13.41 -26.03 19.49
N GLU A 65 12.26 -25.87 20.15
CA GLU A 65 11.40 -24.71 19.96
C GLU A 65 12.10 -23.45 20.47
N ASN A 66 11.92 -22.33 19.75
CA ASN A 66 12.46 -21.04 20.15
C ASN A 66 11.32 -20.01 20.23
N ASP A 67 11.00 -19.59 21.46
CA ASP A 67 9.92 -18.66 21.73
C ASP A 67 10.12 -17.33 20.99
N THR A 68 11.35 -16.81 20.92
CA THR A 68 11.65 -15.55 20.24
C THR A 68 11.34 -15.62 18.74
N LEU A 69 11.73 -16.70 18.07
CA LEU A 69 11.41 -16.93 16.66
C LEU A 69 9.91 -17.16 16.46
N SER A 70 9.27 -17.93 17.34
CA SER A 70 7.84 -18.23 17.25
C SER A 70 6.99 -16.96 17.41
N GLU A 71 7.31 -16.12 18.40
CA GLU A 71 6.64 -14.83 18.61
C GLU A 71 6.85 -13.89 17.42
N ALA A 72 8.08 -13.81 16.89
CA ALA A 72 8.37 -12.96 15.73
C ALA A 72 7.71 -13.47 14.44
N GLU A 73 7.62 -14.79 14.25
CA GLU A 73 6.88 -15.37 13.14
C GLU A 73 5.39 -15.06 13.27
N GLN A 74 4.81 -15.23 14.45
CA GLN A 74 3.40 -14.90 14.71
C GLN A 74 3.12 -13.41 14.45
N GLU A 75 3.97 -12.50 14.94
CA GLU A 75 3.86 -11.05 14.68
C GLU A 75 3.85 -10.75 13.17
N MET A 76 4.73 -11.42 12.41
CA MET A 76 4.75 -11.30 10.95
C MET A 76 3.46 -11.83 10.32
N GLN A 77 2.99 -13.02 10.71
CA GLN A 77 1.76 -13.60 10.18
C GLN A 77 0.55 -12.68 10.42
N ASP A 78 0.46 -12.09 11.60
CA ASP A 78 -0.62 -11.16 11.97
C ASP A 78 -0.53 -9.86 11.16
N ALA A 79 0.65 -9.27 11.03
CA ALA A 79 0.86 -8.06 10.24
C ALA A 79 0.59 -8.29 8.74
N CYS A 80 0.85 -9.49 8.24
CA CYS A 80 0.71 -9.88 6.83
C CYS A 80 -0.65 -10.52 6.49
N MET A 81 -1.60 -10.55 7.42
CA MET A 81 -2.90 -11.23 7.26
C MET A 81 -3.66 -10.79 6.00
N GLU A 82 -3.79 -9.48 5.75
CA GLU A 82 -4.47 -8.96 4.57
C GLU A 82 -3.74 -9.32 3.26
N LEU A 83 -2.40 -9.28 3.26
CA LEU A 83 -1.60 -9.68 2.12
C LEU A 83 -1.78 -11.17 1.81
N ASN A 84 -1.79 -12.03 2.83
CA ASN A 84 -2.00 -13.46 2.69
C ASN A 84 -3.42 -13.78 2.16
N ALA A 85 -4.43 -13.08 2.68
CA ALA A 85 -5.79 -13.18 2.17
C ALA A 85 -5.90 -12.71 0.71
N TYR A 86 -5.18 -11.64 0.35
CA TYR A 86 -5.12 -11.15 -1.03
C TYR A 86 -4.43 -12.14 -1.98
N ALA A 87 -3.33 -12.76 -1.56
CA ALA A 87 -2.63 -13.78 -2.35
C ALA A 87 -3.56 -14.96 -2.69
N VAL A 88 -4.39 -15.40 -1.74
CA VAL A 88 -5.45 -16.40 -1.96
C VAL A 88 -6.46 -15.92 -3.01
N ARG A 89 -6.95 -14.68 -2.92
CA ARG A 89 -7.88 -14.12 -3.91
C ARG A 89 -7.28 -14.04 -5.31
N VAL A 90 -6.02 -13.62 -5.43
CA VAL A 90 -5.30 -13.57 -6.71
C VAL A 90 -5.20 -14.97 -7.32
N ARG A 91 -4.82 -15.98 -6.54
CA ARG A 91 -4.79 -17.38 -6.97
C ARG A 91 -6.15 -17.83 -7.49
N ASP A 92 -7.21 -17.48 -6.79
CA ASP A 92 -8.59 -17.88 -7.10
C ASP A 92 -9.24 -16.99 -8.18
N LYS A 93 -8.47 -16.09 -8.82
CA LYS A 93 -8.93 -15.13 -9.84
C LYS A 93 -10.04 -14.18 -9.36
N THR A 94 -10.07 -13.90 -8.05
CA THR A 94 -10.99 -12.95 -7.39
C THR A 94 -10.26 -11.74 -6.79
N GLY A 95 -9.01 -11.51 -7.20
CA GLY A 95 -8.11 -10.46 -6.68
C GLY A 95 -8.38 -9.03 -7.17
N ASP A 96 -9.38 -8.82 -8.04
CA ASP A 96 -9.73 -7.49 -8.57
C ASP A 96 -10.64 -6.68 -7.64
N ASP A 97 -10.94 -7.19 -6.45
CA ASP A 97 -11.67 -6.45 -5.42
C ASP A 97 -10.84 -5.26 -4.91
N LEU A 98 -11.24 -4.05 -5.31
CA LEU A 98 -10.62 -2.80 -4.91
C LEU A 98 -10.59 -2.61 -3.38
N MET A 99 -11.59 -3.11 -2.65
CA MET A 99 -11.60 -3.02 -1.19
C MET A 99 -10.52 -3.91 -0.58
N ALA A 100 -10.31 -5.12 -1.12
CA ALA A 100 -9.22 -5.99 -0.72
C ALA A 100 -7.86 -5.36 -1.03
N GLN A 101 -7.68 -4.81 -2.24
CA GLN A 101 -6.44 -4.12 -2.63
C GLN A 101 -6.14 -2.95 -1.70
N GLN A 102 -7.16 -2.16 -1.34
CA GLN A 102 -6.99 -1.04 -0.41
C GLN A 102 -6.60 -1.51 1.00
N ARG A 103 -7.18 -2.61 1.51
CA ARG A 103 -6.78 -3.17 2.81
C ARG A 103 -5.31 -3.58 2.80
N VAL A 104 -4.86 -4.28 1.76
CA VAL A 104 -3.44 -4.63 1.61
C VAL A 104 -2.57 -3.38 1.57
N LEU A 105 -2.93 -2.37 0.76
CA LEU A 105 -2.17 -1.11 0.70
C LEU A 105 -2.04 -0.41 2.05
N ASN A 106 -3.05 -0.52 2.92
CA ASN A 106 -3.04 0.08 4.25
C ASN A 106 -2.15 -0.68 5.25
N THR A 107 -1.89 -1.98 5.02
CA THR A 107 -1.13 -2.84 5.94
C THR A 107 0.23 -3.26 5.39
N LEU A 108 0.53 -2.98 4.12
CA LEU A 108 1.71 -3.50 3.42
C LEU A 108 3.02 -3.10 4.09
N ASP A 109 3.14 -1.85 4.52
CA ASP A 109 4.34 -1.34 5.18
C ASP A 109 4.59 -2.04 6.53
N ALA A 110 3.53 -2.36 7.27
CA ALA A 110 3.64 -3.10 8.53
C ALA A 110 4.06 -4.56 8.29
N CYS A 111 3.48 -5.20 7.29
CA CYS A 111 3.86 -6.55 6.88
C CYS A 111 5.33 -6.63 6.42
N GLU A 112 5.78 -5.66 5.63
CA GLU A 112 7.17 -5.56 5.18
C GLU A 112 8.14 -5.36 6.35
N ALA A 113 7.79 -4.49 7.30
CA ALA A 113 8.59 -4.26 8.50
C ALA A 113 8.70 -5.53 9.37
N ALA A 114 7.58 -6.23 9.59
CA ALA A 114 7.56 -7.45 10.39
C ALA A 114 8.35 -8.59 9.69
N THR A 115 8.20 -8.74 8.37
CA THR A 115 8.98 -9.69 7.57
C THR A 115 10.47 -9.40 7.67
N SER A 116 10.87 -8.13 7.53
CA SER A 116 12.27 -7.71 7.66
C SER A 116 12.82 -7.95 9.06
N ARG A 117 12.02 -7.76 10.11
CA ARG A 117 12.41 -8.05 11.50
C ARG A 117 12.68 -9.54 11.70
N LEU A 118 11.80 -10.41 11.22
CA LEU A 118 12.00 -11.86 11.29
C LEU A 118 13.26 -12.28 10.53
N GLU A 119 13.47 -11.76 9.32
CA GLU A 119 14.70 -12.02 8.56
C GLU A 119 15.96 -11.58 9.30
N VAL A 120 15.93 -10.45 10.00
CA VAL A 120 17.08 -9.97 10.80
C VAL A 120 17.35 -10.91 11.96
N LEU A 121 16.31 -11.36 12.67
CA LEU A 121 16.48 -12.34 13.76
C LEU A 121 17.12 -13.62 13.23
N VAL A 122 16.57 -14.20 12.16
CA VAL A 122 17.10 -15.42 11.53
C VAL A 122 18.55 -15.24 11.07
N LYS A 123 18.88 -14.14 10.40
CA LYS A 123 20.25 -13.88 9.89
C LYS A 123 21.26 -13.59 10.99
N SER A 124 20.83 -12.96 12.09
CA SER A 124 21.72 -12.57 13.19
C SER A 124 21.92 -13.67 14.22
N GLY A 125 21.01 -14.65 14.29
CA GLY A 125 21.02 -15.65 15.37
C GLY A 125 20.61 -15.08 16.73
N ALA A 126 20.03 -13.88 16.78
CA ALA A 126 19.66 -13.20 18.02
C ALA A 126 18.27 -13.62 18.53
N TYR A 127 18.07 -14.93 18.70
CA TYR A 127 16.81 -15.54 19.12
C TYR A 127 17.04 -16.66 20.13
#